data_AF-A0AAW1J1R4-F1
#
_entry.id   AF-A0AAW1J1R4-F1
#
_cell.length_a   1.000
_cell.length_b   1.000
_cell.length_c   1.000
_cell.angle_alpha   90.00
_cell.angle_beta   90.00
_cell.angle_gamma   90.00
#
_symmetry.space_group_name_H-M   'P 1'
#
loop_
_entity.id
_entity.type
_entity.pdbx_description
1 polymer ?
#
loop_
_entity_poly.entity_id
_entity_poly.type
_entity_poly.pdbx_seq_one_letter_code
_entity_poly.pdbx_strand_id
1 'polypeptide(L)'
;MAMCKSLGAVLDWKNNMKPWIIHPSTKEKVYIILDACHMIKLIRNSLAKVEFLQTINGKATWLCIKKLQSYQSKQGLLAGNKLTGTHINFEQKIMNVHLAAQVLSKSVSAALRFCQSDLELSQFEDSEATSIFCEIFNNAFDILNSRCTFAKYQYNRPISEATYKSMKLQIREIINYIENVKLPSGQTILTSQKKTGFLGIIINLKNVFNLYDAYHKRNLKYLSTYKLSQDHLEIFFSAVRSRFGMNNNPSALQFKYAYKRLLTRAQIGGSIYGNVTELSYMPILYATPNITPQEEIDTIFDMDNEDVGDHDYLSSFYTLSPFIEDIIKYIAGYVTKKVVAEINCNKYKEAIITQNCTSSLQKKKSMGYPI
;
A
#
# COMPACT_ATOMS: atom_id res chain seq x y z
N MET A 1 -17.69 13.30 -7.01
CA MET A 1 -18.94 13.11 -6.23
C MET A 1 -20.17 13.78 -6.85
N ALA A 2 -20.06 14.99 -7.46
CA ALA A 2 -21.21 15.67 -8.07
C ALA A 2 -21.96 14.80 -9.12
N MET A 3 -21.22 14.20 -10.07
CA MET A 3 -21.79 13.26 -11.06
C MET A 3 -22.62 12.14 -10.41
N CYS A 4 -22.10 11.49 -9.37
CA CYS A 4 -22.81 10.42 -8.67
C CYS A 4 -24.11 10.93 -8.03
N LYS A 5 -24.11 12.14 -7.45
CA LYS A 5 -25.32 12.76 -6.88
C LYS A 5 -26.34 13.08 -7.98
N SER A 6 -25.90 13.60 -9.12
CA SER A 6 -26.76 13.84 -10.29
C SER A 6 -27.38 12.56 -10.85
N LEU A 7 -26.70 11.42 -10.73
CA LEU A 7 -27.22 10.10 -11.12
C LEU A 7 -28.14 9.47 -10.04
N GLY A 8 -28.41 10.17 -8.94
CA GLY A 8 -29.34 9.73 -7.89
C GLY A 8 -28.71 8.99 -6.71
N ALA A 9 -27.38 8.91 -6.62
CA ALA A 9 -26.73 8.30 -5.46
C ALA A 9 -26.68 9.24 -4.26
N VAL A 10 -26.96 8.71 -3.08
CA VAL A 10 -26.87 9.45 -1.81
C VAL A 10 -25.57 9.07 -1.11
N LEU A 11 -24.57 9.95 -1.23
CA LEU A 11 -23.23 9.73 -0.67
C LEU A 11 -23.03 10.38 0.70
N ASP A 12 -24.00 11.15 1.20
CA ASP A 12 -23.85 11.87 2.46
C ASP A 12 -24.07 10.94 3.66
N TRP A 13 -23.11 10.92 4.57
CA TRP A 13 -23.10 10.04 5.75
C TRP A 13 -24.38 10.14 6.60
N LYS A 14 -24.87 11.38 6.81
CA LYS A 14 -26.04 11.66 7.65
C LYS A 14 -27.37 11.20 7.04
N ASN A 15 -27.44 11.01 5.73
CA ASN A 15 -28.71 10.82 5.00
C ASN A 15 -28.84 9.40 4.48
N ASN A 16 -28.87 8.40 5.39
CA ASN A 16 -29.09 6.98 5.08
C ASN A 16 -28.42 6.55 3.75
N MET A 17 -27.09 6.54 3.78
CA MET A 17 -26.22 6.46 2.60
C MET A 17 -26.63 5.33 1.64
N LYS A 18 -26.90 5.71 0.37
CA LYS A 18 -27.18 4.81 -0.75
C LYS A 18 -26.13 5.03 -1.83
N PRO A 19 -24.93 4.45 -1.67
CA PRO A 19 -23.82 4.67 -2.58
C PRO A 19 -23.93 3.78 -3.84
N TRP A 20 -25.12 3.72 -4.42
CA TRP A 20 -25.42 2.96 -5.62
C TRP A 20 -26.52 3.69 -6.41
N ILE A 21 -26.58 3.41 -7.70
CA ILE A 21 -27.63 3.89 -8.60
C ILE A 21 -28.37 2.70 -9.19
N ILE A 22 -29.55 2.92 -9.75
CA ILE A 22 -30.30 1.90 -10.46
C ILE A 22 -29.93 1.96 -11.94
N HIS A 23 -29.55 0.82 -12.51
CA HIS A 23 -29.26 0.73 -13.93
C HIS A 23 -30.53 1.04 -14.74
N PRO A 24 -30.47 1.93 -15.76
CA PRO A 24 -31.66 2.39 -16.48
C PRO A 24 -32.43 1.25 -17.16
N SER A 25 -31.72 0.29 -17.76
CA SER A 25 -32.30 -0.86 -18.47
C SER A 25 -32.60 -2.07 -17.57
N THR A 26 -31.59 -2.64 -16.89
CA THR A 26 -31.74 -3.89 -16.12
C THR A 26 -32.40 -3.72 -14.74
N LYS A 27 -32.54 -2.47 -14.27
CA LYS A 27 -33.00 -2.15 -12.90
C LYS A 27 -32.13 -2.72 -11.78
N GLU A 28 -30.95 -3.26 -12.10
CA GLU A 28 -29.99 -3.75 -11.11
C GLU A 28 -29.26 -2.58 -10.42
N LYS A 29 -28.74 -2.84 -9.22
CA LYS A 29 -27.93 -1.86 -8.49
C LYS A 29 -26.53 -1.78 -9.09
N VAL A 30 -26.11 -0.58 -9.44
CA VAL A 30 -24.73 -0.25 -9.83
C VAL A 30 -24.05 0.40 -8.63
N TYR A 31 -23.15 -0.33 -7.99
CA TYR A 31 -22.42 0.13 -6.81
C TYR A 31 -21.29 1.10 -7.19
N ILE A 32 -21.18 2.21 -6.46
CA ILE A 32 -20.16 3.23 -6.72
C ILE A 32 -18.89 2.88 -5.97
N ILE A 33 -17.80 2.66 -6.69
CA ILE A 33 -16.46 2.52 -6.12
C ILE A 33 -15.68 3.79 -6.44
N LEU A 34 -15.11 4.41 -5.41
CA LEU A 34 -14.18 5.53 -5.52
C LEU A 34 -12.75 4.99 -5.51
N ASP A 35 -11.82 5.71 -6.12
CA ASP A 35 -10.43 5.26 -6.13
C ASP A 35 -9.81 5.29 -4.72
N ALA A 36 -9.47 4.11 -4.18
CA ALA A 36 -8.90 3.93 -2.86
C ALA A 36 -7.50 4.58 -2.74
N CYS A 37 -6.71 4.55 -3.83
CA CYS A 37 -5.42 5.22 -3.94
C CYS A 37 -5.55 6.72 -3.67
N HIS A 38 -6.54 7.35 -4.29
CA HIS A 38 -6.85 8.75 -4.04
C HIS A 38 -7.41 9.00 -2.64
N MET A 39 -8.20 8.09 -2.08
CA MET A 39 -8.73 8.27 -0.71
C MET A 39 -7.62 8.25 0.34
N ILE A 40 -6.65 7.34 0.24
CA ILE A 40 -5.54 7.26 1.20
C ILE A 40 -4.65 8.51 1.15
N LYS A 41 -4.44 9.06 -0.05
CA LYS A 41 -3.75 10.35 -0.25
C LYS A 41 -4.47 11.49 0.48
N LEU A 42 -5.79 11.57 0.39
CA LEU A 42 -6.57 12.60 1.08
C LEU A 42 -6.51 12.44 2.60
N ILE A 43 -6.48 11.21 3.11
CA ILE A 43 -6.32 10.93 4.55
C ILE A 43 -4.95 11.37 5.04
N ARG A 44 -3.87 11.02 4.34
CA ARG A 44 -2.51 11.50 4.62
C ARG A 44 -2.46 13.03 4.65
N ASN A 45 -2.99 13.67 3.59
CA ASN A 45 -3.02 15.14 3.50
C ASN A 45 -3.82 15.77 4.64
N SER A 46 -4.88 15.11 5.10
CA SER A 46 -5.69 15.59 6.21
C SER A 46 -4.92 15.52 7.52
N LEU A 47 -4.29 14.38 7.82
CA LEU A 47 -3.47 14.20 9.02
C LEU A 47 -2.30 15.20 9.07
N ALA A 48 -1.64 15.43 7.94
CA ALA A 48 -0.50 16.36 7.86
C ALA A 48 -0.88 17.83 8.00
N LYS A 49 -2.12 18.21 7.69
CA LYS A 49 -2.59 19.61 7.72
C LYS A 49 -3.25 20.01 9.04
N VAL A 50 -3.70 19.05 9.84
CA VAL A 50 -4.32 19.31 11.14
C VAL A 50 -3.30 19.08 12.24
N GLU A 51 -3.48 19.75 13.37
CA GLU A 51 -2.63 19.55 14.55
C GLU A 51 -2.71 18.09 15.04
N PHE A 52 -3.94 17.58 15.19
CA PHE A 52 -4.22 16.19 15.50
C PHE A 52 -5.58 15.77 14.97
N LEU A 53 -5.80 14.47 14.87
CA LEU A 53 -7.11 13.85 14.75
C LEU A 53 -7.41 13.15 16.07
N GLN A 54 -8.52 13.51 16.72
CA GLN A 54 -8.98 12.82 17.91
C GLN A 54 -9.60 11.48 17.47
N THR A 55 -9.08 10.39 18.01
CA THR A 55 -9.56 9.03 17.76
C THR A 55 -10.03 8.42 19.08
N ILE A 56 -10.61 7.22 19.03
CA ILE A 56 -10.99 6.47 20.24
C ILE A 56 -9.77 6.05 21.07
N ASN A 57 -8.57 6.04 20.47
CA ASN A 57 -7.33 5.62 21.11
C ASN A 57 -6.44 6.80 21.53
N GLY A 58 -6.89 8.04 21.34
CA GLY A 58 -6.13 9.25 21.66
C GLY A 58 -5.91 10.16 20.46
N LYS A 59 -4.82 10.92 20.45
CA LYS A 59 -4.53 11.91 19.41
C LYS A 59 -3.60 11.32 18.35
N ALA A 60 -4.10 11.09 17.13
CA ALA A 60 -3.25 10.76 16.00
C ALA A 60 -2.62 12.04 15.43
N THR A 61 -1.30 12.09 15.33
CA THR A 61 -0.58 13.30 14.93
C THR A 61 0.44 13.05 13.82
N TRP A 62 0.60 14.03 12.92
CA TRP A 62 1.69 14.01 11.94
C TRP A 62 3.07 14.16 12.61
N LEU A 63 3.11 14.78 13.79
CA LEU A 63 4.33 15.00 14.56
C LEU A 63 5.01 13.68 14.95
N CYS A 64 4.26 12.65 15.34
CA CYS A 64 4.83 11.33 15.65
C CYS A 64 5.56 10.72 14.44
N ILE A 65 5.02 10.89 13.23
CA ILE A 65 5.63 10.40 11.99
C ILE A 65 6.90 11.19 11.65
N LYS A 66 6.89 12.52 11.85
CA LYS A 66 8.09 13.37 11.71
C LYS A 66 9.18 12.97 12.71
N LYS A 67 8.83 12.75 13.98
CA LYS A 67 9.74 12.30 15.03
C LYS A 67 10.37 10.96 14.67
N LEU A 68 9.58 9.99 14.19
CA LEU A 68 10.08 8.70 13.74
C LEU A 68 11.11 8.85 12.62
N GLN A 69 10.79 9.63 11.58
CA GLN A 69 11.73 9.82 10.48
C GLN A 69 13.03 10.50 10.94
N SER A 70 12.93 11.56 11.76
CA SER A 70 14.12 12.25 12.30
C SER A 70 14.96 11.34 13.17
N TYR A 71 14.35 10.53 14.03
CA TYR A 71 15.05 9.59 14.90
C TYR A 71 15.80 8.52 14.08
N GLN A 72 15.13 7.91 13.09
CA GLN A 72 15.77 6.94 12.18
C GLN A 72 16.94 7.56 11.42
N SER A 73 16.77 8.78 10.91
CA SER A 73 17.86 9.48 10.22
C SER A 73 19.05 9.79 11.12
N LYS A 74 18.83 10.07 12.41
CA LYS A 74 19.92 10.24 13.39
C LYS A 74 20.64 8.93 13.71
N GLN A 75 19.91 7.82 13.76
CA GLN A 75 20.47 6.49 14.02
C GLN A 75 21.14 5.86 12.80
N GLY A 76 20.94 6.42 11.59
CA GLY A 76 21.51 5.91 10.35
C GLY A 76 20.78 4.69 9.75
N LEU A 77 19.84 4.08 10.49
CA LEU A 77 19.08 2.89 10.05
C LEU A 77 17.56 3.09 10.19
N LEU A 78 16.81 2.47 9.28
CA LEU A 78 15.35 2.44 9.32
C LEU A 78 14.86 1.21 10.09
N ALA A 79 13.77 1.34 10.86
CA ALA A 79 13.13 0.21 11.56
C ALA A 79 12.28 -0.65 10.60
N GLY A 80 12.87 -1.05 9.47
CA GLY A 80 12.28 -1.83 8.37
C GLY A 80 10.97 -1.25 7.81
N ASN A 81 10.85 0.08 7.77
CA ASN A 81 9.85 0.81 7.00
C ASN A 81 10.53 1.55 5.84
N LYS A 82 9.75 2.23 5.01
CA LYS A 82 10.25 2.99 3.86
C LYS A 82 10.24 4.50 4.08
N LEU A 83 10.12 4.95 5.35
CA LEU A 83 9.90 6.35 5.68
C LEU A 83 11.19 7.16 5.53
N THR A 84 11.21 8.05 4.55
CA THR A 84 12.34 8.96 4.24
C THR A 84 11.94 10.42 4.37
N GLY A 85 12.91 11.35 4.29
CA GLY A 85 12.63 12.79 4.29
C GLY A 85 11.65 13.23 3.20
N THR A 86 11.62 12.56 2.04
CA THR A 86 10.64 12.83 0.96
C THR A 86 9.20 12.57 1.39
N HIS A 87 8.97 11.64 2.32
CA HIS A 87 7.64 11.34 2.85
C HIS A 87 7.13 12.45 3.79
N ILE A 88 8.05 13.13 4.47
CA ILE A 88 7.75 14.26 5.36
C ILE A 88 7.57 15.54 4.55
N ASN A 89 8.51 15.82 3.64
CA ASN A 89 8.54 17.01 2.80
C ASN A 89 7.82 16.74 1.46
N PHE A 90 6.60 16.23 1.55
CA PHE A 90 5.86 15.73 0.39
C PHE A 90 5.10 16.81 -0.40
N GLU A 91 5.23 18.09 -0.05
CA GLU A 91 4.41 19.18 -0.60
C GLU A 91 4.47 19.26 -2.13
N GLN A 92 5.67 19.13 -2.71
CA GLN A 92 5.88 19.07 -4.16
C GLN A 92 5.38 17.76 -4.79
N LYS A 93 5.16 16.72 -3.97
CA LYS A 93 4.70 15.38 -4.36
C LYS A 93 3.35 15.05 -3.71
N ILE A 94 2.50 16.05 -3.49
CA ILE A 94 1.22 15.89 -2.78
C ILE A 94 0.27 14.89 -3.44
N MET A 95 0.42 14.73 -4.76
CA MET A 95 -0.36 13.80 -5.57
C MET A 95 0.18 12.36 -5.58
N ASN A 96 1.40 12.13 -5.09
CA ASN A 96 2.02 10.81 -5.12
C ASN A 96 1.38 9.88 -4.08
N VAL A 97 0.57 8.93 -4.58
CA VAL A 97 -0.13 7.93 -3.76
C VAL A 97 0.84 6.97 -3.09
N HIS A 98 1.94 6.62 -3.75
CA HIS A 98 2.94 5.69 -3.20
C HIS A 98 3.50 6.18 -1.87
N LEU A 99 3.87 7.47 -1.80
CA LEU A 99 4.32 8.10 -0.56
C LEU A 99 3.24 8.07 0.52
N ALA A 100 1.97 8.31 0.15
CA ALA A 100 0.87 8.30 1.11
C ALA A 100 0.62 6.90 1.70
N ALA A 101 0.64 5.86 0.86
CA ALA A 101 0.47 4.48 1.28
C ALA A 101 1.65 4.00 2.16
N GLN A 102 2.87 4.41 1.85
CA GLN A 102 4.05 4.10 2.67
C GLN A 102 4.01 4.76 4.05
N VAL A 103 3.51 5.99 4.15
CA VAL A 103 3.33 6.67 5.45
C VAL A 103 2.27 5.96 6.30
N LEU A 104 1.11 5.67 5.71
CA LEU A 104 -0.01 5.01 6.40
C LEU A 104 0.08 3.49 6.29
N SER A 105 1.27 2.94 6.58
CA SER A 105 1.56 1.52 6.44
C SER A 105 1.68 0.80 7.78
N LYS A 106 1.50 -0.51 7.76
CA LYS A 106 1.73 -1.37 8.92
C LYS A 106 3.18 -1.31 9.42
N SER A 107 4.16 -1.13 8.54
CA SER A 107 5.57 -1.05 8.93
C SER A 107 5.88 0.23 9.70
N VAL A 108 5.24 1.35 9.37
CA VAL A 108 5.31 2.59 10.17
C VAL A 108 4.63 2.39 11.52
N SER A 109 3.45 1.75 11.56
CA SER A 109 2.80 1.40 12.83
C SER A 109 3.69 0.53 13.73
N ALA A 110 4.31 -0.51 13.18
CA ALA A 110 5.20 -1.40 13.92
C ALA A 110 6.44 -0.68 14.45
N ALA A 111 7.01 0.24 13.65
CA ALA A 111 8.14 1.05 14.06
C ALA A 111 7.80 2.03 15.20
N LEU A 112 6.62 2.67 15.15
CA LEU A 112 6.15 3.53 16.25
C LEU A 112 5.98 2.72 17.55
N ARG A 113 5.31 1.56 17.48
CA ARG A 113 5.15 0.67 18.65
C ARG A 113 6.47 0.08 19.16
N PHE A 114 7.43 -0.17 18.28
CA PHE A 114 8.78 -0.61 18.67
C PHE A 114 9.48 0.49 19.48
N CYS A 115 9.50 1.71 18.98
CA CYS A 115 10.09 2.85 19.68
C CYS A 115 9.39 3.15 21.02
N GLN A 116 8.08 2.97 21.10
CA GLN A 116 7.30 3.25 22.30
C GLN A 116 7.37 2.12 23.34
N SER A 117 7.07 0.87 22.95
CA SER A 117 6.87 -0.23 23.90
C SER A 117 8.13 -1.05 24.17
N ASP A 118 9.02 -1.19 23.19
CA ASP A 118 10.18 -2.08 23.33
C ASP A 118 11.45 -1.30 23.72
N LEU A 119 11.57 -0.06 23.23
CA LEU A 119 12.67 0.85 23.57
C LEU A 119 12.31 1.91 24.61
N GLU A 120 11.01 2.02 24.98
CA GLU A 120 10.50 2.93 26.01
C GLU A 120 11.00 4.39 25.85
N LEU A 121 11.11 4.85 24.61
CA LEU A 121 11.63 6.18 24.32
C LEU A 121 10.57 7.24 24.66
N SER A 122 10.86 8.09 25.65
CA SER A 122 9.96 9.16 26.14
C SER A 122 9.37 10.04 25.03
N GLN A 123 10.14 10.32 23.97
CA GLN A 123 9.67 11.11 22.83
C GLN A 123 8.53 10.49 22.00
N PHE A 124 8.24 9.18 22.20
CA PHE A 124 7.22 8.38 21.52
C PHE A 124 6.08 7.90 22.44
N GLU A 125 6.00 8.38 23.68
CA GLU A 125 4.96 7.99 24.64
C GLU A 125 3.53 8.19 24.10
N ASP A 126 3.29 9.31 23.40
CA ASP A 126 2.00 9.63 22.77
C ASP A 126 1.77 8.98 21.39
N SER A 127 2.61 8.03 20.96
CA SER A 127 2.58 7.52 19.58
C SER A 127 1.56 6.41 19.32
N GLU A 128 0.94 5.82 20.36
CA GLU A 128 0.02 4.68 20.20
C GLU A 128 -1.19 5.01 19.35
N ALA A 129 -1.83 6.17 19.56
CA ALA A 129 -2.96 6.59 18.74
C ALA A 129 -2.57 6.75 17.26
N THR A 130 -1.33 7.15 16.98
CA THR A 130 -0.81 7.30 15.61
C THR A 130 -0.44 5.95 15.01
N SER A 131 0.11 5.01 15.79
CA SER A 131 0.40 3.66 15.32
C SER A 131 -0.88 2.94 14.89
N ILE A 132 -1.91 2.95 15.74
CA ILE A 132 -3.24 2.40 15.45
C ILE A 132 -3.87 3.07 14.22
N PHE A 133 -3.76 4.40 14.10
CA PHE A 133 -4.25 5.11 12.92
C PHE A 133 -3.60 4.60 11.63
N CYS A 134 -2.27 4.48 11.59
CA CYS A 134 -1.56 3.93 10.43
C CYS A 134 -1.98 2.49 10.12
N GLU A 135 -2.13 1.64 11.12
CA GLU A 135 -2.54 0.24 10.95
C GLU A 135 -3.97 0.12 10.39
N ILE A 136 -4.92 0.90 10.91
CA ILE A 136 -6.32 0.87 10.46
C ILE A 136 -6.45 1.28 8.99
N PHE A 137 -5.78 2.36 8.59
CA PHE A 137 -5.83 2.80 7.19
C PHE A 137 -5.02 1.91 6.25
N ASN A 138 -3.93 1.29 6.71
CA ASN A 138 -3.26 0.22 5.97
C ASN A 138 -4.23 -0.93 5.68
N ASN A 139 -4.90 -1.43 6.73
CA ASN A 139 -5.81 -2.57 6.61
C ASN A 139 -7.01 -2.26 5.72
N ALA A 140 -7.58 -1.06 5.85
CA ALA A 140 -8.66 -0.59 4.98
C ALA A 140 -8.22 -0.52 3.50
N PHE A 141 -7.01 -0.02 3.24
CA PHE A 141 -6.48 0.09 1.89
C PHE A 141 -6.14 -1.28 1.28
N ASP A 142 -5.54 -2.18 2.07
CA ASP A 142 -5.21 -3.55 1.66
C ASP A 142 -6.48 -4.33 1.26
N ILE A 143 -7.57 -4.21 2.03
CA ILE A 143 -8.88 -4.80 1.67
C ILE A 143 -9.37 -4.25 0.32
N LEU A 144 -9.19 -2.96 0.07
CA LEU A 144 -9.61 -2.29 -1.16
C LEU A 144 -8.64 -2.48 -2.34
N ASN A 145 -7.49 -3.12 -2.13
CA ASN A 145 -6.44 -3.33 -3.12
C ASN A 145 -5.96 -4.80 -3.19
N SER A 146 -6.86 -5.75 -2.89
CA SER A 146 -6.55 -7.18 -2.87
C SER A 146 -6.33 -7.74 -4.28
N ARG A 147 -5.25 -8.51 -4.47
CA ARG A 147 -4.81 -9.05 -5.77
C ARG A 147 -4.74 -10.58 -5.83
N CYS A 148 -4.36 -11.22 -4.73
CA CYS A 148 -4.00 -12.64 -4.73
C CYS A 148 -4.66 -13.41 -3.59
N THR A 149 -5.26 -14.56 -3.91
CA THR A 149 -5.88 -15.50 -2.95
C THR A 149 -4.88 -16.05 -1.94
N PHE A 150 -3.61 -16.21 -2.34
CA PHE A 150 -2.53 -16.72 -1.50
C PHE A 150 -1.78 -15.62 -0.73
N ALA A 151 -2.34 -14.42 -0.64
CA ALA A 151 -1.73 -13.35 0.13
C ALA A 151 -1.53 -13.80 1.59
N LYS A 152 -0.29 -13.66 2.09
CA LYS A 152 0.07 -14.02 3.47
C LYS A 152 -0.71 -13.18 4.47
N TYR A 153 -0.84 -11.89 4.17
CA TYR A 153 -1.57 -10.96 5.01
C TYR A 153 -3.09 -11.06 4.77
N GLN A 154 -3.85 -11.27 5.84
CA GLN A 154 -5.30 -11.54 5.77
C GLN A 154 -6.11 -10.44 5.07
N TYR A 155 -5.72 -9.17 5.22
CA TYR A 155 -6.40 -8.03 4.62
C TYR A 155 -6.13 -7.90 3.11
N ASN A 156 -5.05 -8.50 2.60
CA ASN A 156 -4.73 -8.52 1.17
C ASN A 156 -5.38 -9.68 0.42
N ARG A 157 -6.11 -10.56 1.12
CA ARG A 157 -6.84 -11.66 0.49
C ARG A 157 -8.13 -11.14 -0.14
N PRO A 158 -8.49 -11.60 -1.36
CA PRO A 158 -9.79 -11.37 -1.96
C PRO A 158 -10.95 -11.79 -1.06
N ILE A 159 -12.12 -11.18 -1.27
CA ILE A 159 -13.35 -11.60 -0.60
C ILE A 159 -13.80 -12.91 -1.21
N SER A 160 -13.89 -13.94 -0.38
CA SER A 160 -14.39 -15.27 -0.71
C SER A 160 -15.23 -15.78 0.46
N GLU A 161 -15.91 -16.91 0.28
CA GLU A 161 -16.73 -17.53 1.32
C GLU A 161 -15.92 -17.79 2.61
N ALA A 162 -14.66 -18.23 2.46
CA ALA A 162 -13.76 -18.47 3.58
C ALA A 162 -13.36 -17.18 4.34
N THR A 163 -13.18 -16.06 3.64
CA THR A 163 -12.74 -14.78 4.26
C THR A 163 -13.90 -13.87 4.63
N TYR A 164 -15.13 -14.18 4.18
CA TYR A 164 -16.29 -13.30 4.29
C TYR A 164 -16.58 -12.89 5.74
N LYS A 165 -16.68 -13.87 6.66
CA LYS A 165 -17.06 -13.62 8.05
C LYS A 165 -16.03 -12.76 8.80
N SER A 166 -14.75 -13.09 8.68
CA SER A 166 -13.66 -12.37 9.34
C SER A 166 -13.50 -10.96 8.77
N MET A 167 -13.52 -10.81 7.45
CA MET A 167 -13.38 -9.51 6.81
C MET A 167 -14.59 -8.59 7.09
N LYS A 168 -15.79 -9.16 7.23
CA LYS A 168 -16.99 -8.39 7.58
C LYS A 168 -16.91 -7.81 8.99
N LEU A 169 -16.32 -8.54 9.94
CA LEU A 169 -16.04 -8.03 11.28
C LEU A 169 -15.00 -6.90 11.23
N GLN A 170 -13.88 -7.14 10.55
CA GLN A 170 -12.81 -6.16 10.38
C GLN A 170 -13.29 -4.86 9.74
N ILE A 171 -14.13 -4.94 8.70
CA ILE A 171 -14.69 -3.74 8.06
C ILE A 171 -15.59 -2.97 9.02
N ARG A 172 -16.38 -3.64 9.87
CA ARG A 172 -17.18 -2.94 10.89
C ARG A 172 -16.31 -2.20 11.89
N GLU A 173 -15.22 -2.82 12.35
CA GLU A 173 -14.26 -2.19 13.26
C GLU A 173 -13.61 -0.94 12.63
N ILE A 174 -13.18 -1.05 11.37
CA ILE A 174 -12.62 0.08 10.61
C ILE A 174 -13.65 1.20 10.45
N ILE A 175 -14.89 0.87 10.08
CA ILE A 175 -15.95 1.87 9.92
C ILE A 175 -16.25 2.56 11.26
N ASN A 176 -16.41 1.79 12.34
CA ASN A 176 -16.64 2.32 13.69
C ASN A 176 -15.49 3.24 14.15
N TYR A 177 -14.24 2.87 13.83
CA TYR A 177 -13.11 3.74 14.11
C TYR A 177 -13.22 5.07 13.37
N ILE A 178 -13.47 5.04 12.06
CA ILE A 178 -13.57 6.26 11.22
C ILE A 178 -14.74 7.16 11.67
N GLU A 179 -15.86 6.58 12.08
CA GLU A 179 -17.04 7.31 12.59
C GLU A 179 -16.71 8.15 13.83
N ASN A 180 -15.81 7.65 14.68
CA ASN A 180 -15.42 8.31 15.92
C ASN A 180 -14.23 9.29 15.75
N VAL A 181 -13.66 9.41 14.54
CA VAL A 181 -12.58 10.38 14.29
C VAL A 181 -13.15 11.81 14.27
N LYS A 182 -12.55 12.70 15.08
CA LYS A 182 -12.93 14.12 15.18
C LYS A 182 -11.73 15.02 14.90
N LEU A 183 -12.02 16.22 14.41
CA LEU A 183 -11.06 17.31 14.30
C LEU A 183 -10.74 17.91 15.68
N PRO A 184 -9.67 18.71 15.81
CA PRO A 184 -9.36 19.43 17.07
C PRO A 184 -10.51 20.30 17.57
N SER A 185 -11.36 20.81 16.66
CA SER A 185 -12.57 21.56 16.98
C SER A 185 -13.71 20.73 17.58
N GLY A 186 -13.53 19.42 17.76
CA GLY A 186 -14.59 18.49 18.23
C GLY A 186 -15.57 18.04 17.14
N GLN A 187 -15.53 18.63 15.94
CA GLN A 187 -16.38 18.24 14.81
C GLN A 187 -15.99 16.87 14.26
N THR A 188 -16.96 15.97 14.04
CA THR A 188 -16.73 14.67 13.38
C THR A 188 -16.18 14.84 11.97
N ILE A 189 -15.14 14.07 11.63
CA ILE A 189 -14.42 14.18 10.35
C ILE A 189 -15.35 14.02 9.14
N LEU A 190 -16.35 13.14 9.25
CA LEU A 190 -17.34 12.82 8.22
C LEU A 190 -18.27 14.01 7.86
N THR A 191 -18.35 15.01 8.74
CA THR A 191 -19.16 16.23 8.51
C THR A 191 -18.33 17.43 8.09
N SER A 192 -17.01 17.34 8.25
CA SER A 192 -16.07 18.43 7.95
C SER A 192 -15.80 18.57 6.45
N GLN A 193 -15.08 19.64 6.08
CA GLN A 193 -14.56 19.82 4.72
C GLN A 193 -13.51 18.76 4.32
N LYS A 194 -12.88 18.10 5.29
CA LYS A 194 -11.87 17.04 5.08
C LYS A 194 -12.48 15.63 4.99
N LYS A 195 -13.81 15.52 4.90
CA LYS A 195 -14.54 14.23 4.92
C LYS A 195 -14.22 13.30 3.74
N THR A 196 -13.82 13.83 2.59
CA THR A 196 -13.83 13.09 1.30
C THR A 196 -13.03 11.78 1.34
N GLY A 197 -11.81 11.79 1.90
CA GLY A 197 -10.98 10.59 1.99
C GLY A 197 -11.60 9.52 2.90
N PHE A 198 -12.00 9.91 4.11
CA PHE A 198 -12.59 9.03 5.12
C PHE A 198 -13.94 8.44 4.66
N LEU A 199 -14.83 9.30 4.14
CA LEU A 199 -16.12 8.90 3.60
C LEU A 199 -15.96 7.97 2.40
N GLY A 200 -14.98 8.22 1.53
CA GLY A 200 -14.75 7.39 0.37
C GLY A 200 -14.28 5.97 0.71
N ILE A 201 -13.42 5.83 1.74
CA ILE A 201 -13.06 4.51 2.28
C ILE A 201 -14.32 3.79 2.79
N ILE A 202 -15.18 4.45 3.58
CA ILE A 202 -16.42 3.83 4.09
C ILE A 202 -17.34 3.39 2.95
N ILE A 203 -17.53 4.23 1.93
CA ILE A 203 -18.34 3.92 0.75
C ILE A 203 -17.81 2.66 0.06
N ASN A 204 -16.50 2.62 -0.19
CA ASN A 204 -15.86 1.50 -0.86
C ASN A 204 -16.01 0.20 -0.06
N LEU A 205 -15.71 0.22 1.24
CA LEU A 205 -15.80 -0.96 2.10
C LEU A 205 -17.23 -1.53 2.15
N LYS A 206 -18.25 -0.66 2.23
CA LYS A 206 -19.66 -1.09 2.19
C LYS A 206 -20.05 -1.66 0.82
N ASN A 207 -19.66 -0.99 -0.26
CA ASN A 207 -20.05 -1.39 -1.61
C ASN A 207 -19.35 -2.64 -2.11
N VAL A 208 -18.09 -2.85 -1.75
CA VAL A 208 -17.36 -4.07 -2.08
C VAL A 208 -18.06 -5.31 -1.51
N PHE A 209 -18.58 -5.24 -0.28
CA PHE A 209 -19.37 -6.33 0.30
C PHE A 209 -20.73 -6.52 -0.39
N ASN A 210 -21.47 -5.43 -0.61
CA ASN A 210 -22.75 -5.52 -1.32
C ASN A 210 -22.60 -6.05 -2.74
N LEU A 211 -21.48 -5.72 -3.40
CA LEU A 211 -21.11 -6.22 -4.71
C LEU A 211 -20.84 -7.73 -4.64
N TYR A 212 -20.02 -8.18 -3.68
CA TYR A 212 -19.78 -9.61 -3.49
C TYR A 212 -21.09 -10.36 -3.24
N ASP A 213 -21.97 -9.89 -2.33
CA ASP A 213 -23.25 -10.53 -2.03
C ASP A 213 -24.17 -10.62 -3.26
N ALA A 214 -24.14 -9.62 -4.15
CA ALA A 214 -24.94 -9.61 -5.38
C ALA A 214 -24.43 -10.62 -6.42
N TYR A 215 -23.10 -10.75 -6.58
CA TYR A 215 -22.49 -11.62 -7.57
C TYR A 215 -22.18 -13.03 -7.05
N HIS A 216 -22.14 -13.24 -5.73
CA HIS A 216 -21.99 -14.56 -5.14
C HIS A 216 -23.16 -15.48 -5.52
N LYS A 217 -24.38 -14.92 -5.61
CA LYS A 217 -25.57 -15.60 -6.17
C LYS A 217 -25.40 -16.02 -7.64
N ARG A 218 -24.42 -15.48 -8.35
CA ARG A 218 -24.06 -15.77 -9.75
C ARG A 218 -22.81 -16.64 -9.85
N ASN A 219 -22.49 -17.43 -8.82
CA ASN A 219 -21.32 -18.33 -8.75
C ASN A 219 -19.95 -17.62 -8.78
N LEU A 220 -19.84 -16.39 -8.28
CA LEU A 220 -18.55 -15.72 -8.11
C LEU A 220 -17.77 -16.35 -6.93
N LYS A 221 -16.66 -17.04 -7.25
CA LYS A 221 -15.79 -17.69 -6.24
C LYS A 221 -15.12 -16.70 -5.30
N TYR A 222 -14.56 -15.61 -5.86
CA TYR A 222 -13.91 -14.56 -5.10
C TYR A 222 -13.96 -13.22 -5.82
N LEU A 223 -13.86 -12.12 -5.08
CA LEU A 223 -13.78 -10.75 -5.60
C LEU A 223 -12.41 -10.15 -5.26
N SER A 224 -11.60 -9.92 -6.30
CA SER A 224 -10.37 -9.13 -6.20
C SER A 224 -10.70 -7.65 -6.35
N THR A 225 -10.49 -6.88 -5.29
CA THR A 225 -10.84 -5.46 -5.22
C THR A 225 -9.92 -4.57 -6.05
N TYR A 226 -8.68 -5.01 -6.34
CA TYR A 226 -7.79 -4.31 -7.27
C TYR A 226 -8.42 -4.13 -8.66
N LYS A 227 -9.23 -5.08 -9.13
CA LYS A 227 -9.92 -4.96 -10.43
C LYS A 227 -10.98 -3.86 -10.49
N LEU A 228 -11.36 -3.31 -9.33
CA LEU A 228 -12.31 -2.21 -9.20
C LEU A 228 -11.61 -0.84 -9.15
N SER A 229 -10.27 -0.81 -9.15
CA SER A 229 -9.51 0.44 -9.06
C SER A 229 -9.43 1.15 -10.42
N GLN A 230 -9.21 2.47 -10.35
CA GLN A 230 -8.96 3.29 -11.54
C GLN A 230 -7.52 3.13 -12.07
N ASP A 231 -6.65 2.38 -11.39
CA ASP A 231 -5.24 2.23 -11.77
C ASP A 231 -5.09 1.69 -13.20
N HIS A 232 -6.01 0.84 -13.66
CA HIS A 232 -6.03 0.35 -15.05
C HIS A 232 -6.15 1.49 -16.07
N LEU A 233 -6.90 2.55 -15.77
CA LEU A 233 -6.99 3.75 -16.60
C LEU A 233 -5.72 4.61 -16.48
N GLU A 234 -5.09 4.68 -15.31
CA GLU A 234 -3.82 5.39 -15.14
C GLU A 234 -2.67 4.71 -15.92
N ILE A 235 -2.64 3.38 -15.93
CA ILE A 235 -1.73 2.58 -16.77
C ILE A 235 -1.98 2.90 -18.24
N PHE A 236 -3.25 2.96 -18.67
CA PHE A 236 -3.60 3.35 -20.03
C PHE A 236 -3.10 4.77 -20.37
N PHE A 237 -3.31 5.77 -19.51
CA PHE A 237 -2.81 7.12 -19.73
C PHE A 237 -1.28 7.21 -19.77
N SER A 238 -0.60 6.34 -19.02
CA SER A 238 0.86 6.25 -19.05
C SER A 238 1.34 5.64 -20.37
N ALA A 239 0.65 4.61 -20.87
CA ALA A 239 0.90 4.02 -22.18
C ALA A 239 0.64 4.99 -23.34
N VAL A 240 -0.32 5.91 -23.19
CA VAL A 240 -0.53 6.99 -24.18
C VAL A 240 0.62 7.99 -24.14
N ARG A 241 1.03 8.45 -22.95
CA ARG A 241 2.11 9.44 -22.79
C ARG A 241 3.46 8.91 -23.28
N SER A 242 3.78 7.64 -23.01
CA SER A 242 5.05 7.03 -23.44
C SER A 242 5.23 6.99 -24.97
N ARG A 243 4.17 7.15 -25.76
CA ARG A 243 4.26 7.19 -27.23
C ARG A 243 4.88 8.46 -27.78
N PHE A 244 4.97 9.52 -26.99
CA PHE A 244 5.46 10.81 -27.46
C PHE A 244 6.84 11.17 -26.88
N GLY A 245 7.55 10.19 -26.30
CA GLY A 245 8.90 10.38 -25.76
C GLY A 245 8.93 11.47 -24.69
N MET A 246 9.60 12.59 -24.99
CA MET A 246 9.73 13.73 -24.08
C MET A 246 8.45 14.58 -23.97
N ASN A 247 7.45 14.38 -24.83
CA ASN A 247 6.18 15.12 -24.75
C ASN A 247 5.18 14.42 -23.81
N ASN A 248 5.19 14.82 -22.54
CA ASN A 248 4.29 14.30 -21.51
C ASN A 248 2.84 14.85 -21.59
N ASN A 249 2.60 15.87 -22.42
CA ASN A 249 1.30 16.56 -22.54
C ASN A 249 0.82 16.55 -24.01
N PRO A 250 0.31 15.40 -24.51
CA PRO A 250 -0.13 15.31 -25.89
C PRO A 250 -1.36 16.18 -26.16
N SER A 251 -1.44 16.77 -27.36
CA SER A 251 -2.64 17.46 -27.84
C SER A 251 -3.81 16.49 -28.05
N ALA A 252 -5.04 17.00 -28.14
CA ALA A 252 -6.22 16.15 -28.39
C ALA A 252 -6.09 15.32 -29.68
N LEU A 253 -5.45 15.87 -30.72
CA LEU A 253 -5.18 15.16 -31.97
C LEU A 253 -4.13 14.06 -31.79
N GLN A 254 -3.05 14.35 -31.06
CA GLN A 254 -2.04 13.35 -30.69
C GLN A 254 -2.67 12.23 -29.86
N PHE A 255 -3.46 12.56 -28.85
CA PHE A 255 -4.22 11.58 -28.07
C PHE A 255 -5.10 10.69 -28.95
N LYS A 256 -5.87 11.27 -29.89
CA LYS A 256 -6.70 10.52 -30.84
C LYS A 256 -5.88 9.51 -31.66
N TYR A 257 -4.70 9.89 -32.15
CA TYR A 257 -3.83 8.99 -32.91
C TYR A 257 -3.21 7.90 -32.03
N ALA A 258 -2.72 8.24 -30.84
CA ALA A 258 -2.22 7.24 -29.89
C ALA A 258 -3.32 6.27 -29.45
N TYR A 259 -4.53 6.76 -29.18
CA TYR A 259 -5.71 5.97 -28.85
C TYR A 259 -6.04 4.98 -29.97
N LYS A 260 -6.18 5.46 -31.22
CA LYS A 260 -6.40 4.60 -32.40
C LYS A 260 -5.33 3.52 -32.53
N ARG A 261 -4.06 3.89 -32.35
CA ARG A 261 -2.93 2.94 -32.44
C ARG A 261 -2.92 1.91 -31.32
N LEU A 262 -3.30 2.28 -30.09
CA LEU A 262 -3.42 1.36 -28.96
C LEU A 262 -4.59 0.39 -29.17
N LEU A 263 -5.68 0.83 -29.80
CA LEU A 263 -6.79 -0.05 -30.21
C LEU A 263 -6.37 -1.01 -31.33
N THR A 264 -5.71 -0.53 -32.39
CA THR A 264 -5.37 -1.37 -33.56
C THR A 264 -4.23 -2.34 -33.27
N ARG A 265 -3.23 -1.97 -32.46
CA ARG A 265 -2.14 -2.89 -32.09
C ARG A 265 -2.58 -4.06 -31.20
N ALA A 266 -3.78 -4.04 -30.63
CA ALA A 266 -4.37 -5.21 -29.98
C ALA A 266 -4.93 -6.25 -30.99
N GLN A 267 -4.99 -5.92 -32.29
CA GLN A 267 -5.71 -6.71 -33.31
C GLN A 267 -4.96 -6.93 -34.64
N ILE A 268 -3.67 -6.61 -34.75
CA ILE A 268 -2.91 -6.92 -35.98
C ILE A 268 -2.25 -8.29 -35.83
N GLY A 269 -2.98 -9.34 -36.19
CA GLY A 269 -2.39 -10.56 -36.74
C GLY A 269 -2.30 -10.39 -38.26
N GLY A 270 -1.13 -10.65 -38.85
CA GLY A 270 -0.94 -10.52 -40.30
C GLY A 270 -1.93 -11.38 -41.09
N SER A 271 -2.42 -10.84 -42.21
CA SER A 271 -3.18 -11.59 -43.20
C SER A 271 -2.26 -12.57 -43.92
N ILE A 272 -2.68 -13.84 -44.04
CA ILE A 272 -1.96 -14.93 -44.74
C ILE A 272 -1.80 -14.61 -46.26
N TYR A 273 -2.51 -13.61 -46.79
CA TYR A 273 -2.54 -13.24 -48.21
C TYR A 273 -1.80 -11.92 -48.54
N GLY A 274 -1.03 -11.37 -47.60
CA GLY A 274 -0.22 -10.17 -47.86
C GLY A 274 1.03 -10.50 -48.69
N ASN A 275 1.31 -9.74 -49.75
CA ASN A 275 2.51 -9.86 -50.59
C ASN A 275 3.84 -9.52 -49.89
N VAL A 276 3.85 -9.42 -48.55
CA VAL A 276 5.02 -9.14 -47.73
C VAL A 276 5.18 -10.30 -46.77
N THR A 277 6.16 -11.16 -47.03
CA THR A 277 6.64 -12.16 -46.08
C THR A 277 7.26 -11.44 -44.89
N GLU A 278 6.79 -11.74 -43.68
CA GLU A 278 7.45 -11.30 -42.45
C GLU A 278 8.85 -11.92 -42.37
N LEU A 279 9.87 -11.20 -42.85
CA LEU A 279 11.28 -11.61 -42.81
C LEU A 279 11.94 -11.39 -41.44
N SER A 280 11.15 -10.99 -40.44
CA SER A 280 11.55 -11.09 -39.05
C SER A 280 10.29 -11.22 -38.20
N TYR A 281 10.18 -12.32 -37.47
CA TYR A 281 9.41 -12.31 -36.24
C TYR A 281 10.12 -11.32 -35.32
N MET A 282 9.73 -10.05 -35.40
CA MET A 282 10.01 -9.10 -34.34
C MET A 282 8.96 -9.42 -33.27
N PRO A 283 9.34 -10.01 -32.12
CA PRO A 283 8.42 -10.04 -30.99
C PRO A 283 8.14 -8.59 -30.63
N ILE A 284 7.05 -8.04 -31.16
CA ILE A 284 6.57 -6.72 -30.78
C ILE A 284 6.14 -6.90 -29.35
N LEU A 285 7.00 -6.44 -28.43
CA LEU A 285 6.87 -6.52 -26.99
C LEU A 285 5.44 -6.84 -26.58
N TYR A 286 5.20 -8.11 -26.27
CA TYR A 286 4.47 -8.36 -25.06
C TYR A 286 5.12 -7.45 -24.01
N ALA A 287 4.32 -6.68 -23.29
CA ALA A 287 4.63 -6.54 -21.88
C ALA A 287 4.44 -7.95 -21.29
N THR A 288 5.32 -8.88 -21.65
CA THR A 288 5.52 -10.09 -20.89
C THR A 288 6.03 -9.57 -19.55
N PRO A 289 5.45 -9.98 -18.44
CA PRO A 289 6.17 -9.97 -17.18
C PRO A 289 7.25 -11.06 -17.29
N ASN A 290 8.24 -10.86 -18.17
CA ASN A 290 9.54 -11.53 -18.10
C ASN A 290 10.55 -10.61 -17.42
N ILE A 291 10.05 -9.67 -16.63
CA ILE A 291 10.59 -9.53 -15.29
C ILE A 291 10.07 -10.80 -14.59
N THR A 292 10.85 -11.90 -14.63
CA THR A 292 11.02 -12.63 -13.36
C THR A 292 11.17 -11.54 -12.32
N PRO A 293 10.37 -11.48 -11.25
CA PRO A 293 10.72 -10.63 -10.15
C PRO A 293 12.08 -11.15 -9.65
N GLN A 294 13.18 -10.70 -10.27
CA GLN A 294 14.22 -10.09 -9.49
C GLN A 294 13.43 -9.09 -8.67
N GLU A 295 13.16 -9.51 -7.44
CA GLU A 295 13.35 -8.62 -6.33
C GLU A 295 14.57 -7.77 -6.71
N GLU A 296 14.35 -6.59 -7.28
CA GLU A 296 15.29 -5.49 -7.13
C GLU A 296 15.32 -5.28 -5.62
N ILE A 297 16.17 -6.10 -4.99
CA ILE A 297 16.92 -5.70 -3.84
C ILE A 297 17.65 -4.47 -4.37
N ASP A 298 17.31 -3.29 -3.87
CA ASP A 298 18.20 -2.14 -3.93
C ASP A 298 19.48 -2.55 -3.17
N THR A 299 20.33 -3.39 -3.77
CA THR A 299 21.73 -3.53 -3.41
C THR A 299 22.43 -2.35 -4.05
N ILE A 300 22.28 -1.19 -3.44
CA ILE A 300 23.33 -0.17 -3.50
C ILE A 300 24.29 -0.53 -2.37
N PHE A 301 25.09 -1.57 -2.63
CA PHE A 301 26.42 -1.70 -2.05
C PHE A 301 27.36 -1.59 -3.24
N ASP A 302 27.71 -0.36 -3.59
CA ASP A 302 28.91 -0.09 -4.37
C ASP A 302 30.09 -0.50 -3.47
N MET A 303 30.54 -1.75 -3.62
CA MET A 303 31.88 -2.15 -3.21
C MET A 303 32.81 -1.81 -4.36
N ASP A 304 33.39 -0.61 -4.30
CA ASP A 304 34.66 -0.36 -4.96
C ASP A 304 35.67 -1.33 -4.35
N ASN A 305 36.08 -2.32 -5.16
CA ASN A 305 37.19 -3.22 -4.85
C ASN A 305 38.49 -2.42 -4.97
N GLU A 306 38.88 -1.76 -3.89
CA GLU A 306 40.28 -1.51 -3.60
C GLU A 306 40.72 -2.48 -2.51
N ASP A 307 41.74 -3.25 -2.86
CA ASP A 307 42.42 -4.23 -2.03
C ASP A 307 43.04 -3.52 -0.81
N VAL A 308 42.33 -3.50 0.32
CA VAL A 308 42.82 -2.95 1.59
C VAL A 308 43.01 -4.12 2.55
N GLY A 309 44.28 -4.41 2.84
CA GLY A 309 44.72 -5.54 3.64
C GLY A 309 44.08 -5.63 5.02
N ASP A 310 44.15 -6.84 5.58
CA ASP A 310 43.74 -7.25 6.92
C ASP A 310 44.07 -6.18 7.98
N HIS A 311 43.08 -5.33 8.26
CA HIS A 311 43.06 -4.52 9.46
C HIS A 311 41.96 -5.06 10.36
N ASP A 312 42.35 -5.45 11.58
CA ASP A 312 41.48 -5.95 12.65
C ASP A 312 40.29 -4.99 12.92
N TYR A 313 39.17 -5.23 12.22
CA TYR A 313 37.89 -4.53 12.41
C TYR A 313 37.22 -4.82 13.78
N LEU A 314 37.80 -5.71 14.60
CA LEU A 314 37.25 -6.12 15.89
C LEU A 314 37.55 -5.14 17.05
N SER A 315 38.38 -4.12 16.81
CA SER A 315 38.88 -3.25 17.89
C SER A 315 37.97 -2.06 18.26
N SER A 316 36.87 -1.84 17.53
CA SER A 316 35.87 -0.84 17.90
C SER A 316 34.49 -1.48 18.06
N PHE A 317 34.27 -2.09 19.23
CA PHE A 317 32.92 -2.26 19.75
C PHE A 317 32.31 -0.88 19.95
N TYR A 318 31.75 -0.30 18.89
CA TYR A 318 30.77 0.77 19.03
C TYR A 318 29.70 0.21 19.97
N THR A 319 29.46 0.88 21.08
CA THR A 319 28.25 0.66 21.88
C THR A 319 27.07 1.02 20.98
N LEU A 320 26.58 0.03 20.23
CA LEU A 320 25.43 0.17 19.34
C LEU A 320 24.25 0.58 20.19
N SER A 321 23.45 1.53 19.70
CA SER A 321 22.21 1.85 20.39
C SER A 321 21.30 0.60 20.39
N PRO A 322 20.46 0.41 21.43
CA PRO A 322 19.51 -0.70 21.46
C PRO A 322 18.61 -0.75 20.22
N PHE A 323 18.37 0.42 19.60
CA PHE A 323 17.67 0.55 18.32
C PHE A 323 18.43 -0.09 17.15
N ILE A 324 19.73 0.19 17.02
CA ILE A 324 20.57 -0.37 15.94
C ILE A 324 20.76 -1.87 16.15
N GLU A 325 20.96 -2.32 17.39
CA GLU A 325 21.16 -3.75 17.70
C GLU A 325 19.94 -4.59 17.28
N ASP A 326 18.71 -4.15 17.58
CA ASP A 326 17.51 -4.90 17.18
C ASP A 326 17.28 -4.88 15.67
N ILE A 327 17.66 -3.79 14.98
CA ILE A 327 17.59 -3.71 13.52
C ILE A 327 18.59 -4.67 12.87
N ILE A 328 19.83 -4.74 13.38
CA ILE A 328 20.83 -5.68 12.88
C ILE A 328 20.35 -7.11 13.08
N LYS A 329 19.77 -7.45 14.24
CA LYS A 329 19.13 -8.76 14.48
C LYS A 329 18.01 -9.05 13.49
N TYR A 330 17.16 -8.06 13.20
CA TYR A 330 16.10 -8.21 12.20
C TYR A 330 16.64 -8.46 10.78
N ILE A 331 17.68 -7.74 10.37
CA ILE A 331 18.34 -7.91 9.06
C ILE A 331 19.02 -9.29 9.00
N ALA A 332 19.75 -9.68 10.05
CA ALA A 332 20.38 -10.98 10.16
C ALA A 332 19.35 -12.11 10.01
N GLY A 333 18.20 -12.02 10.67
CA GLY A 333 17.10 -12.99 10.52
C GLY A 333 16.57 -13.09 9.08
N TYR A 334 16.51 -11.96 8.35
CA TYR A 334 16.14 -11.96 6.94
C TYR A 334 17.20 -12.64 6.06
N VAL A 335 18.48 -12.34 6.27
CA VAL A 335 19.61 -12.97 5.55
C VAL A 335 19.63 -14.47 5.81
N THR A 336 19.55 -14.89 7.07
CA THR A 336 19.47 -16.31 7.46
C THR A 336 18.33 -17.02 6.73
N LYS A 337 17.14 -16.41 6.66
CA LYS A 337 16.00 -17.00 5.95
C LYS A 337 16.25 -17.20 4.46
N LYS A 338 16.93 -16.26 3.79
CA LYS A 338 17.26 -16.37 2.36
C LYS A 338 18.33 -17.44 2.14
N VAL A 339 19.39 -17.44 2.94
CA VAL A 339 20.48 -18.42 2.85
C VAL A 339 19.99 -19.84 3.13
N VAL A 340 19.14 -20.04 4.15
CA VAL A 340 18.56 -21.35 4.47
C VAL A 340 17.65 -21.89 3.36
N ALA A 341 17.03 -21.01 2.57
CA ALA A 341 16.21 -21.42 1.43
C ALA A 341 17.05 -21.99 0.27
N GLU A 342 18.32 -21.60 0.16
CA GLU A 342 19.22 -22.02 -0.92
C GLU A 342 20.13 -23.20 -0.51
N ILE A 343 20.39 -23.37 0.79
CA ILE A 343 21.19 -24.49 1.30
C ILE A 343 20.37 -25.79 1.29
N ASN A 344 20.94 -26.87 0.76
CA ASN A 344 20.32 -28.21 0.78
C ASN A 344 20.72 -29.08 1.98
N CYS A 345 21.86 -28.79 2.62
CA CYS A 345 22.39 -29.61 3.71
C CYS A 345 21.89 -29.14 5.09
N ASN A 346 21.24 -30.04 5.82
CA ASN A 346 20.61 -29.75 7.12
C ASN A 346 21.61 -29.35 8.22
N LYS A 347 22.84 -29.89 8.18
CA LYS A 347 23.88 -29.57 9.18
C LYS A 347 24.31 -28.10 9.13
N TYR A 348 24.36 -27.51 7.94
CA TYR A 348 24.65 -26.07 7.78
C TYR A 348 23.44 -25.20 8.13
N LYS A 349 22.21 -25.70 7.93
CA LYS A 349 20.99 -24.99 8.39
C LYS A 349 20.97 -24.86 9.91
N GLU A 350 21.28 -25.94 10.61
CA GLU A 350 21.35 -25.94 12.08
C GLU A 350 22.46 -25.05 12.62
N ALA A 351 23.61 -24.97 11.93
CA ALA A 351 24.71 -24.09 12.34
C ALA A 351 24.41 -22.59 12.20
N ILE A 352 23.53 -22.21 11.27
CA ILE A 352 23.16 -20.80 11.01
C ILE A 352 21.99 -20.36 11.92
N ILE A 353 21.12 -21.28 12.34
CA ILE A 353 19.94 -20.99 13.16
C ILE A 353 20.32 -21.07 14.64
N THR A 354 20.76 -19.95 15.23
CA THR A 354 20.95 -19.84 16.68
C THR A 354 19.62 -19.55 17.38
N GLN A 355 19.20 -20.40 18.32
CA GLN A 355 17.85 -20.40 18.91
C GLN A 355 17.48 -19.17 19.78
N ASN A 356 18.43 -18.26 20.08
CA ASN A 356 18.25 -17.24 21.14
C ASN A 356 18.27 -15.76 20.67
N CYS A 357 18.32 -15.45 19.38
CA CYS A 357 18.43 -14.07 18.87
C CYS A 357 17.21 -13.58 18.09
N THR A 358 16.00 -13.63 18.70
CA THR A 358 14.79 -13.08 18.05
C THR A 358 14.65 -11.58 18.32
N SER A 359 14.61 -10.79 17.25
CA SER A 359 14.40 -9.33 17.33
C SER A 359 12.96 -8.98 17.73
N SER A 360 12.79 -7.89 18.48
CA SER A 360 11.47 -7.34 18.82
C SER A 360 10.72 -6.87 17.57
N LEU A 361 11.41 -6.25 16.61
CA LEU A 361 10.88 -5.92 15.29
C LEU A 361 10.43 -7.17 14.51
N GLN A 362 11.17 -8.28 14.60
CA GLN A 362 10.80 -9.54 13.95
C GLN A 362 9.48 -10.09 14.50
N LYS A 363 9.28 -10.02 15.83
CA LYS A 363 8.03 -10.41 16.48
C LYS A 363 6.84 -9.59 16.00
N LYS A 364 6.94 -8.26 15.98
CA LYS A 364 5.81 -7.39 15.56
C LYS A 364 5.51 -7.49 14.06
N LYS A 365 6.48 -7.84 13.23
CA LYS A 365 6.28 -7.98 11.77
C LYS A 365 5.96 -9.37 11.29
N SER A 366 6.04 -10.39 12.14
CA SER A 366 5.85 -11.81 11.79
C SER A 366 4.48 -12.16 11.18
N MET A 367 3.48 -11.26 11.19
CA MET A 367 2.15 -11.47 10.62
C MET A 367 1.45 -12.77 11.08
N GLY A 368 1.82 -13.32 12.24
CA GLY A 368 1.26 -14.56 12.79
C GLY A 368 1.97 -15.85 12.36
N TYR A 369 3.16 -15.76 11.75
CA TYR A 369 3.98 -16.92 11.43
C TYR A 369 5.00 -17.23 12.54
N PRO A 370 5.35 -18.51 12.75
CA PRO A 370 6.44 -18.88 13.65
C PRO A 370 7.75 -18.24 13.17
N ILE A 371 8.52 -17.74 14.15
CA ILE A 371 9.78 -17.02 13.98
C ILE A 371 10.93 -18.01 13.96
#